data_AF-A0A7U4GDX4-F1
#
_entry.id   AF-A0A7U4GDX4-F1
#
_cell.length_a   1.000
_cell.length_b   1.000
_cell.length_c   1.000
_cell.angle_alpha   90.00
_cell.angle_beta   90.00
_cell.angle_gamma   90.00
#
_symmetry.space_group_name_H-M   'P 1'
#
loop_
_entity.id
_entity.type
_entity.pdbx_description
1 polymer ?
#
loop_
_entity_poly.entity_id
_entity_poly.type
_entity_poly.pdbx_seq_one_letter_code
_entity_poly.pdbx_strand_id
1 'polypeptide(L)'
;MEAWRKGREFVSMLERKQQILLGDIAKAESQLAQIRLKMAEYQQECADINQQIKMLTPTGVHSRADIYKGIRLQGALLTHQQLVLHKISQLETEEYKLEHSLEQHRSAIILLDKKHYKLSYYLRPLRREYMRRGDNNIENEIQEIASYGRKNF
;
A
#
# COMPACT_ATOMS: atom_id res chain seq x y z
N MET A 1 23.29 6.97 29.25
CA MET A 1 22.03 7.75 29.37
C MET A 1 21.53 8.21 28.02
N GLU A 2 22.30 9.03 27.31
CA GLU A 2 21.89 9.65 26.03
C GLU A 2 21.68 8.64 24.88
N ALA A 3 22.54 7.62 24.77
CA ALA A 3 22.43 6.60 23.72
C ALA A 3 21.11 5.79 23.77
N TRP A 4 20.60 5.48 24.96
CA TRP A 4 19.32 4.78 25.11
C TRP A 4 18.14 5.69 24.73
N ARG A 5 18.15 6.96 25.17
CA ARG A 5 17.10 7.94 24.85
C ARG A 5 17.04 8.23 23.36
N LYS A 6 18.18 8.59 22.74
CA LYS A 6 18.29 8.83 21.29
C LYS A 6 17.93 7.59 20.48
N GLY A 7 18.33 6.40 20.94
CA GLY A 7 17.95 5.15 20.30
C GLY A 7 16.45 4.90 20.32
N ARG A 8 15.78 5.17 21.45
CA ARG A 8 14.32 5.08 21.56
C ARG A 8 13.61 6.05 20.63
N GLU A 9 14.05 7.30 20.56
CA GLU A 9 13.50 8.31 19.64
C GLU A 9 13.62 7.84 18.18
N PHE A 10 14.76 7.27 17.81
CA PHE A 10 14.97 6.72 16.48
C PHE A 10 14.05 5.52 16.18
N VAL A 11 13.84 4.61 17.14
CA VAL A 11 12.88 3.50 17.01
C VAL A 11 11.46 4.04 16.79
N SER A 12 11.02 5.02 17.56
CA SER A 12 9.71 5.66 17.37
C SER A 12 9.58 6.34 16.01
N MET A 13 10.66 6.92 15.47
CA MET A 13 10.67 7.45 14.11
C MET A 13 10.51 6.33 13.05
N LEU A 14 11.15 5.18 13.25
CA LEU A 14 10.98 4.03 12.35
C LEU A 14 9.55 3.49 12.37
N GLU A 15 8.94 3.37 13.55
CA GLU A 15 7.55 2.92 13.71
C GLU A 15 6.57 3.86 12.99
N ARG A 16 6.76 5.18 13.14
CA ARG A 16 5.96 6.17 12.41
C ARG A 16 6.12 6.02 10.90
N LYS A 17 7.33 5.78 10.39
CA LYS A 17 7.57 5.54 8.96
C LYS A 17 6.90 4.25 8.47
N GLN A 18 6.94 3.18 9.26
CA GLN A 18 6.24 1.93 8.95
C GLN A 18 4.72 2.16 8.87
N GLN A 19 4.13 2.89 9.82
CA GLN A 19 2.70 3.21 9.79
C GLN A 19 2.29 4.00 8.54
N ILE A 20 3.10 4.98 8.13
CA ILE A 20 2.85 5.75 6.90
C ILE A 20 2.87 4.80 5.69
N LEU A 21 3.92 3.97 5.56
CA LEU A 21 4.04 3.02 4.45
C LEU A 21 2.91 1.99 4.41
N LEU A 22 2.47 1.48 5.55
CA LEU A 22 1.32 0.58 5.63
C LEU A 22 0.04 1.28 5.13
N GLY A 23 -0.15 2.54 5.48
CA GLY A 23 -1.24 3.36 4.96
C GLY A 23 -1.17 3.57 3.45
N ASP A 24 0.04 3.81 2.92
CA ASP A 24 0.25 4.00 1.48
C ASP A 24 0.02 2.69 0.71
N ILE A 25 0.45 1.54 1.25
CA ILE A 25 0.15 0.21 0.71
C ILE A 25 -1.35 -0.03 0.64
N ALA A 26 -2.07 0.19 1.74
CA ALA A 26 -3.52 -0.03 1.78
C ALA A 26 -4.27 0.85 0.77
N LYS A 27 -3.83 2.11 0.59
CA LYS A 27 -4.38 3.01 -0.44
C LYS A 27 -4.12 2.50 -1.85
N ALA A 28 -2.88 2.09 -2.14
CA ALA A 28 -2.52 1.59 -3.46
C ALA A 28 -3.24 0.25 -3.78
N GLU A 29 -3.40 -0.64 -2.80
CA GLU A 29 -4.19 -1.87 -2.96
C GLU A 29 -5.68 -1.58 -3.22
N SER A 30 -6.25 -0.61 -2.51
CA SER A 30 -7.63 -0.15 -2.77
C SER A 30 -7.77 0.45 -4.16
N GLN A 31 -6.80 1.23 -4.64
CA GLN A 31 -6.82 1.81 -5.98
C GLN A 31 -6.71 0.72 -7.05
N LEU A 32 -5.83 -0.26 -6.87
CA LEU A 32 -5.73 -1.42 -7.75
C LEU A 32 -7.04 -2.20 -7.86
N ALA A 33 -7.71 -2.44 -6.72
CA ALA A 33 -9.00 -3.12 -6.72
C ALA A 33 -10.05 -2.34 -7.55
N GLN A 34 -10.07 -1.01 -7.44
CA GLN A 34 -10.97 -0.16 -8.23
C GLN A 34 -10.63 -0.17 -9.73
N ILE A 35 -9.34 -0.12 -10.08
CA ILE A 35 -8.91 -0.19 -11.48
C ILE A 35 -9.31 -1.52 -12.10
N ARG A 36 -9.07 -2.64 -11.41
CA ARG A 36 -9.44 -3.98 -11.88
C ARG A 36 -10.95 -4.13 -12.08
N LEU A 37 -11.76 -3.58 -11.17
CA LEU A 37 -13.22 -3.54 -11.33
C LEU A 37 -13.62 -2.77 -12.60
N LYS A 38 -13.08 -1.57 -12.81
CA LYS A 38 -13.36 -0.78 -14.01
C LYS A 38 -12.90 -1.47 -15.30
N MET A 39 -11.76 -2.14 -15.28
CA MET A 39 -11.30 -2.93 -16.42
C MET A 39 -12.27 -4.07 -16.73
N ALA A 40 -12.78 -4.77 -15.72
CA ALA A 40 -13.79 -5.81 -15.90
C ALA A 40 -15.11 -5.25 -16.48
N GLU A 41 -15.55 -4.08 -16.02
CA GLU A 41 -16.71 -3.38 -16.58
C GLU A 41 -16.51 -3.05 -18.07
N TYR A 42 -15.36 -2.50 -18.44
CA TYR A 42 -15.05 -2.21 -19.85
C TYR A 42 -14.88 -3.47 -20.70
N GLN A 43 -14.34 -4.55 -20.14
CA GLN A 43 -14.27 -5.85 -20.84
C GLN A 43 -15.66 -6.41 -21.11
N GLN A 44 -16.59 -6.27 -20.15
CA GLN A 44 -17.99 -6.65 -20.35
C GLN A 44 -18.63 -5.78 -21.44
N GLU A 45 -18.42 -4.46 -21.42
CA GLU A 45 -18.91 -3.55 -22.45
C GLU A 45 -18.39 -3.96 -23.85
N CYS A 46 -17.11 -4.33 -23.97
CA CYS A 46 -16.55 -4.86 -25.22
C CYS A 46 -17.24 -6.16 -25.67
N ALA A 47 -17.58 -7.06 -24.74
CA ALA A 47 -18.30 -8.30 -25.04
C ALA A 47 -19.74 -8.01 -25.52
N ASP A 48 -20.43 -7.08 -24.89
CA ASP A 48 -21.78 -6.66 -25.27
C ASP A 48 -21.79 -6.02 -26.66
N ILE A 49 -20.81 -5.16 -26.97
CA ILE A 49 -20.63 -4.58 -28.30
C ILE A 49 -20.42 -5.68 -29.35
N ASN A 50 -19.57 -6.66 -29.06
CA ASN A 50 -19.36 -7.80 -29.96
C ASN A 50 -20.65 -8.58 -30.22
N GLN A 51 -21.50 -8.75 -29.20
CA GLN A 51 -22.80 -9.38 -29.37
C GLN A 51 -23.73 -8.52 -30.24
N GLN A 52 -23.78 -7.20 -30.02
CA GLN A 52 -24.57 -6.29 -30.85
C GLN A 52 -24.15 -6.33 -32.32
N ILE A 53 -22.83 -6.35 -32.60
CA ILE A 53 -22.30 -6.47 -33.96
C ILE A 53 -22.78 -7.78 -34.60
N LYS A 54 -22.70 -8.91 -33.88
CA LYS A 54 -23.18 -10.22 -34.38
C LYS A 54 -24.67 -10.21 -34.71
N MET A 55 -25.49 -9.53 -33.91
CA MET A 55 -26.93 -9.40 -34.15
C MET A 55 -27.27 -8.57 -35.39
N LEU A 56 -26.36 -7.67 -35.79
CA LEU A 56 -26.50 -6.86 -37.00
C LEU A 56 -26.02 -7.58 -38.26
N THR A 57 -25.38 -8.75 -38.13
CA THR A 57 -24.94 -9.53 -39.28
C THR A 57 -26.15 -10.21 -39.94
N PRO A 58 -26.47 -9.88 -41.21
CA PRO A 58 -27.66 -10.38 -41.87
C PRO A 58 -27.64 -11.92 -41.99
N THR A 59 -28.74 -12.57 -41.62
CA THR A 59 -28.94 -14.01 -41.78
C THR A 59 -30.14 -14.26 -42.70
N GLY A 60 -29.90 -14.81 -43.88
CA GLY A 60 -30.94 -15.03 -44.89
C GLY A 60 -31.06 -13.90 -45.93
N VAL A 61 -32.23 -13.80 -46.58
CA VAL A 61 -32.46 -12.83 -47.66
C VAL A 61 -32.81 -11.47 -47.07
N HIS A 62 -32.00 -10.45 -47.32
CA HIS A 62 -32.20 -9.08 -46.81
C HIS A 62 -32.19 -8.08 -47.96
N SER A 63 -32.89 -6.96 -47.79
CA SER A 63 -32.82 -5.87 -48.76
C SER A 63 -31.44 -5.21 -48.71
N ARG A 64 -31.00 -4.67 -49.85
CA ARG A 64 -29.74 -3.93 -49.92
C ARG A 64 -29.71 -2.74 -48.95
N ALA A 65 -30.86 -2.10 -48.70
CA ALA A 65 -30.99 -1.00 -47.75
C ALA A 65 -30.74 -1.46 -46.30
N ASP A 66 -31.27 -2.62 -45.91
CA ASP A 66 -31.08 -3.18 -44.57
C ASP A 66 -29.63 -3.58 -44.32
N ILE A 67 -28.97 -4.16 -45.34
CA ILE A 67 -27.54 -4.50 -45.28
C ILE A 67 -26.70 -3.24 -45.03
N TYR A 68 -26.91 -2.17 -45.79
CA TYR A 68 -26.14 -0.92 -45.59
C TYR A 68 -26.42 -0.27 -44.24
N LYS A 69 -27.67 -0.31 -43.76
CA LYS A 69 -28.02 0.18 -42.43
C LYS A 69 -27.29 -0.61 -41.33
N GLY A 70 -27.26 -1.94 -41.45
CA GLY A 70 -26.51 -2.83 -40.55
C GLY A 70 -25.02 -2.50 -40.54
N ILE A 71 -24.39 -2.39 -41.71
CA ILE A 71 -22.96 -2.02 -41.84
C ILE A 71 -22.67 -0.68 -41.16
N ARG A 72 -23.54 0.33 -41.34
CA ARG A 72 -23.33 1.65 -40.71
C ARG A 72 -23.37 1.57 -39.19
N LEU A 73 -24.31 0.81 -38.63
CA LEU A 73 -24.42 0.60 -37.19
C LEU A 73 -23.24 -0.21 -36.64
N GLN A 74 -22.80 -1.24 -37.35
CA GLN A 74 -21.58 -1.99 -36.99
C GLN A 74 -20.35 -1.08 -36.98
N GLY A 75 -20.20 -0.19 -37.96
CA GLY A 75 -19.11 0.79 -37.99
C GLY A 75 -19.09 1.69 -36.75
N ALA A 76 -20.24 2.21 -36.32
CA ALA A 76 -20.36 3.02 -35.11
C ALA A 76 -20.00 2.22 -33.84
N LEU A 77 -20.46 0.97 -33.75
CA LEU A 77 -20.14 0.06 -32.64
C LEU A 77 -18.65 -0.27 -32.58
N LEU A 78 -17.99 -0.50 -33.72
CA LEU A 78 -16.55 -0.74 -33.78
C LEU A 78 -15.74 0.48 -33.33
N THR A 79 -16.16 1.70 -33.71
CA THR A 79 -15.52 2.93 -33.22
C THR A 79 -15.66 3.07 -31.71
N HIS A 80 -16.86 2.77 -31.17
CA HIS A 80 -17.09 2.78 -29.73
C HIS A 80 -16.22 1.74 -29.01
N GLN A 81 -16.15 0.51 -29.54
CA GLN A 81 -15.30 -0.54 -29.01
C GLN A 81 -13.82 -0.15 -28.97
N GLN A 82 -13.32 0.52 -30.01
CA GLN A 82 -11.94 1.01 -30.06
C GLN A 82 -11.66 2.03 -28.95
N LEU A 83 -12.64 2.90 -28.64
CA LEU A 83 -12.53 3.84 -27.54
C LEU A 83 -12.51 3.14 -26.18
N VAL A 84 -13.34 2.11 -25.99
CA VAL A 84 -13.34 1.30 -24.76
C VAL A 84 -12.01 0.56 -24.60
N LEU A 85 -11.47 -0.05 -25.66
CA LEU A 85 -10.16 -0.69 -25.64
C LEU A 85 -9.03 0.28 -25.29
N HIS A 86 -9.10 1.52 -25.78
CA HIS A 86 -8.12 2.54 -25.41
C HIS A 86 -8.18 2.88 -23.91
N LYS A 87 -9.37 2.96 -23.32
CA LYS A 87 -9.54 3.16 -21.87
C LYS A 87 -8.99 1.98 -21.06
N ILE A 88 -9.21 0.74 -21.52
CA ILE A 88 -8.61 -0.45 -20.89
C ILE A 88 -7.09 -0.33 -20.89
N SER A 89 -6.49 0.00 -22.04
CA SER A 89 -5.04 0.17 -22.14
C SER A 89 -4.50 1.27 -21.22
N GLN A 90 -5.22 2.38 -21.04
CA GLN A 90 -4.85 3.40 -20.07
C GLN A 90 -4.87 2.85 -18.63
N LEU A 91 -5.92 2.12 -18.26
CA LEU A 91 -6.04 1.49 -16.94
C LEU A 91 -4.95 0.44 -16.69
N GLU A 92 -4.56 -0.35 -17.70
CA GLU A 92 -3.45 -1.31 -17.60
C GLU A 92 -2.12 -0.61 -17.30
N THR A 93 -1.87 0.56 -17.93
CA THR A 93 -0.66 1.33 -17.62
C THR A 93 -0.67 1.92 -16.21
N GLU A 94 -1.85 2.28 -15.69
CA GLU A 94 -2.00 2.75 -14.31
C GLU A 94 -1.83 1.61 -13.31
N GLU A 95 -2.42 0.44 -13.58
CA GLU A 95 -2.25 -0.78 -12.81
C GLU A 95 -0.77 -1.14 -12.68
N TYR A 96 -0.05 -1.20 -13.81
CA TYR A 96 1.38 -1.50 -13.81
C TYR A 96 2.21 -0.54 -12.93
N LYS A 97 1.92 0.77 -13.00
CA LYS A 97 2.61 1.77 -12.18
C LYS A 97 2.33 1.57 -10.69
N LEU A 98 1.09 1.28 -10.32
CA LEU A 98 0.68 1.05 -8.94
C LEU A 98 1.27 -0.25 -8.39
N GLU A 99 1.29 -1.32 -9.17
CA GLU A 99 1.93 -2.59 -8.79
C GLU A 99 3.43 -2.40 -8.52
N HIS A 100 4.12 -1.64 -9.39
CA HIS A 100 5.52 -1.30 -9.18
C HIS A 100 5.73 -0.47 -7.90
N SER A 101 4.87 0.52 -7.65
CA SER A 101 4.92 1.31 -6.41
C SER A 101 4.68 0.45 -5.17
N LEU A 102 3.75 -0.50 -5.22
CA LEU A 102 3.49 -1.44 -4.13
C LEU A 102 4.68 -2.33 -3.82
N GLU A 103 5.36 -2.83 -4.85
CA GLU A 103 6.59 -3.62 -4.68
C GLU A 103 7.68 -2.79 -3.98
N GLN A 104 7.84 -1.52 -4.37
CA GLN A 104 8.75 -0.59 -3.71
C GLN A 104 8.37 -0.37 -2.24
N HIS A 105 7.09 -0.13 -1.93
CA HIS A 105 6.66 0.05 -0.53
C HIS A 105 6.85 -1.23 0.31
N ARG A 106 6.54 -2.41 -0.25
CA ARG A 106 6.73 -3.70 0.43
C ARG A 106 8.20 -3.97 0.72
N SER A 107 9.09 -3.70 -0.24
CA SER A 107 10.54 -3.83 -0.01
C SER A 107 11.05 -2.84 1.03
N ALA A 108 10.53 -1.61 1.05
CA ALA A 108 10.86 -0.61 2.06
C ALA A 108 10.44 -1.01 3.48
N ILE A 109 9.25 -1.61 3.64
CA ILE A 109 8.80 -2.15 4.94
C ILE A 109 9.75 -3.24 5.43
N ILE A 110 10.09 -4.21 4.57
CA ILE A 110 11.01 -5.30 4.94
C ILE A 110 12.36 -4.74 5.43
N LEU A 111 12.88 -3.70 4.77
CA LEU A 111 14.12 -3.04 5.19
C LEU A 111 13.95 -2.34 6.55
N LEU A 112 12.84 -1.63 6.76
CA LEU A 112 12.55 -0.94 8.02
C LEU A 112 12.38 -1.93 9.17
N ASP A 113 11.71 -3.06 8.95
CA ASP A 113 11.52 -4.11 9.96
C ASP A 113 12.87 -4.69 10.40
N LYS A 114 13.77 -4.94 9.45
CA LYS A 114 15.15 -5.40 9.76
C LYS A 114 15.90 -4.36 10.61
N LYS A 115 15.78 -3.07 10.27
CA LYS A 115 16.42 -1.97 11.02
C LYS A 115 15.82 -1.85 12.42
N HIS A 116 14.50 -1.88 12.53
CA HIS A 116 13.76 -1.82 13.79
C HIS A 116 14.16 -2.98 14.71
N TYR A 117 14.15 -4.21 14.20
CA TYR A 117 14.56 -5.39 14.95
C TYR A 117 15.99 -5.27 15.48
N LYS A 118 16.94 -4.90 14.59
CA LYS A 118 18.34 -4.74 14.95
C LYS A 118 18.52 -3.71 16.08
N LEU A 119 17.91 -2.54 15.96
CA LEU A 119 18.03 -1.48 16.95
C LEU A 119 17.33 -1.80 18.26
N SER A 120 16.13 -2.38 18.20
CA SER A 120 15.41 -2.86 19.38
C SER A 120 16.21 -3.90 20.16
N TYR A 121 16.91 -4.80 19.45
CA TYR A 121 17.82 -5.75 20.06
C TYR A 121 19.01 -5.07 20.76
N TYR A 122 19.69 -4.11 20.10
CA TYR A 122 20.80 -3.36 20.70
C TYR A 122 20.38 -2.49 21.89
N LEU A 123 19.17 -1.94 21.88
CA LEU A 123 18.70 -1.05 22.96
C LEU A 123 18.25 -1.82 24.20
N ARG A 124 17.93 -3.11 24.07
CA ARG A 124 17.48 -3.97 25.19
C ARG A 124 18.51 -4.05 26.33
N PRO A 125 19.80 -4.38 26.11
CA PRO A 125 20.80 -4.40 27.18
C PRO A 125 21.03 -3.00 27.77
N LEU A 126 21.09 -1.96 26.93
CA LEU A 126 21.25 -0.57 27.39
C LEU A 126 20.11 -0.12 28.30
N ARG A 127 18.88 -0.56 28.00
CA ARG A 127 17.72 -0.32 28.88
C ARG A 127 17.88 -1.02 30.23
N ARG A 128 18.28 -2.30 30.23
CA ARG A 128 18.46 -3.07 31.47
C ARG A 128 19.54 -2.49 32.36
N GLU A 129 20.64 -2.02 31.76
CA GLU A 129 21.71 -1.37 32.50
C GLU A 129 21.27 -0.01 33.04
N TYR A 130 20.52 0.76 32.26
CA TYR A 130 19.94 2.02 32.71
C TYR A 130 19.03 1.83 33.94
N MET A 131 18.10 0.87 33.89
CA MET A 131 17.21 0.59 35.04
C MET A 131 18.02 0.18 36.28
N ARG A 132 18.99 -0.73 36.13
CA ARG A 132 19.87 -1.14 37.24
C ARG A 132 20.64 0.01 37.87
N ARG A 133 21.16 0.95 37.08
CA ARG A 133 21.83 2.15 37.62
C ARG A 133 20.85 3.07 38.35
N GLY A 134 19.60 3.15 37.89
CA GLY A 134 18.54 3.88 38.58
C GLY A 134 18.24 3.27 39.95
N ASP A 135 18.04 1.94 40.00
CA ASP A 135 17.78 1.21 41.24
C ASP A 135 18.94 1.37 42.24
N ASN A 136 20.19 1.20 41.78
CA ASN A 136 21.38 1.39 42.61
C ASN A 136 21.51 2.82 43.15
N ASN A 137 21.18 3.83 42.34
CA ASN A 137 21.22 5.22 42.79
C ASN A 137 20.17 5.50 43.88
N ILE A 138 18.95 4.99 43.70
CA ILE A 138 17.88 5.11 44.72
C ILE A 138 18.31 4.41 46.01
N GLU A 139 18.89 3.21 45.91
CA GLU A 139 19.40 2.47 47.07
C GLU A 139 20.52 3.26 47.78
N ASN A 140 21.47 3.82 47.03
CA ASN A 140 22.54 4.65 47.60
C ASN A 140 21.99 5.90 48.29
N GLU A 141 21.03 6.61 47.69
CA GLU A 141 20.38 7.78 48.31
C GLU A 141 19.68 7.39 49.63
N ILE A 142 18.98 6.24 49.67
CA ILE A 142 18.34 5.72 50.88
C ILE A 142 19.39 5.38 51.95
N GLN A 143 20.50 4.73 51.58
CA GLN A 143 21.59 4.41 52.50
C GLN A 143 22.26 5.66 53.05
N GLU A 144 22.50 6.68 52.23
CA GLU A 144 23.03 7.97 52.68
C GLU A 144 22.10 8.62 53.69
N ILE A 145 20.80 8.73 53.40
CA ILE A 145 19.80 9.30 54.32
C ILE A 145 19.76 8.54 55.65
N ALA A 146 19.75 7.20 55.59
CA ALA A 146 19.77 6.35 56.79
C ALA A 146 21.07 6.52 57.61
N SER A 147 22.20 6.70 56.93
CA SER A 147 23.53 6.90 57.54
C SER A 147 23.67 8.26 58.21
N TYR A 148 23.17 9.33 57.57
CA TYR A 148 23.13 10.67 58.15
C TYR A 148 22.12 10.76 59.31
N GLY A 149 20.97 10.08 59.20
CA GLY A 149 19.99 9.99 60.27
C GLY A 149 20.57 9.38 61.56
N ARG A 150 21.44 8.37 61.47
CA ARG A 150 22.10 7.75 62.63
C ARG A 150 23.17 8.59 63.32
N LYS A 151 23.74 9.61 62.68
CA LYS A 151 24.77 10.48 63.29
C LYS A 151 24.17 11.63 64.10
N ASN A 152 22.87 11.88 63.98
CA ASN A 152 22.17 12.98 64.64
C ASN A 152 21.26 12.51 65.80
N PHE A 153 21.43 11.26 66.27
CA PHE A 153 20.81 10.73 67.50
C PHE A 153 21.90 10.33 68.49
#